data_AF-A0A2A5DLE2-F1
#
_entry.id   AF-A0A2A5DLE2-F1
#
_cell.length_a   1.000
_cell.length_b   1.000
_cell.length_c   1.000
_cell.angle_alpha   90.00
_cell.angle_beta   90.00
_cell.angle_gamma   90.00
#
_symmetry.space_group_name_H-M   'P 1'
#
loop_
_entity.id
_entity.type
_entity.pdbx_description
1 polymer ?
#
loop_
_entity_poly.entity_id
_entity_poly.type
_entity_poly.pdbx_seq_one_letter_code
_entity_poly.pdbx_strand_id
1 'polypeptide(L)'
;MVKKLLNPLVVSAFVLVLVLGSLVHLMYGSCQTSKWHYILQRYYMPEYLPWTMITSRYSKGNEINVYTNYNGVWNSWYRDGTKLFECYMENGKRNGIALAWNENGSLMFKSGFKNGEFHGKYESWYDKGTRSEKGFWKNGKLEGLHESWYENGTKLNIDRYLNGKSHGLQERWHPNGKKYFEYNYINDQQISGIFWNEDGSLKSKEYCDSKGKLKKRELYLKNKIHQFETEVEVGRNFIISTHSSETGELIKKVYKVDGVEFIKRELFKNNTLVKTETVE
;
A
#
# COMPACT_ATOMS: atom_id res chain seq x y z
N MET A 1 -9.68 -25.06 73.24
CA MET A 1 -9.13 -23.83 72.63
C MET A 1 -10.08 -23.40 71.51
N VAL A 2 -11.06 -22.54 71.80
CA VAL A 2 -12.05 -22.11 70.80
C VAL A 2 -11.38 -21.07 69.90
N LYS A 3 -11.15 -21.40 68.62
CA LYS A 3 -10.72 -20.41 67.64
C LYS A 3 -11.86 -19.39 67.50
N LYS A 4 -11.63 -18.15 67.95
CA LYS A 4 -12.53 -17.03 67.64
C LYS A 4 -12.52 -16.85 66.13
N LEU A 5 -13.57 -17.29 65.45
CA LEU A 5 -13.80 -16.98 64.04
C LEU A 5 -14.10 -15.48 63.92
N LEU A 6 -13.55 -14.82 62.90
CA LEU A 6 -13.87 -13.41 62.62
C LEU A 6 -15.37 -13.25 62.34
N ASN A 7 -15.92 -12.09 62.72
CA ASN A 7 -17.31 -11.73 62.44
C ASN A 7 -17.57 -11.82 60.92
N PRO A 8 -18.55 -12.61 60.46
CA PRO A 8 -18.86 -12.77 59.04
C PRO A 8 -19.10 -11.44 58.30
N LEU A 9 -19.68 -10.43 58.96
CA LEU A 9 -19.87 -9.10 58.37
C LEU A 9 -18.54 -8.38 58.13
N VAL A 10 -17.59 -8.52 59.05
CA VAL A 10 -16.24 -7.95 58.92
C VAL A 10 -15.49 -8.64 57.79
N VAL A 11 -15.62 -9.97 57.68
CA VAL A 11 -15.04 -10.74 56.57
C VAL A 11 -15.66 -10.31 55.23
N SER A 12 -16.97 -10.21 55.14
CA SER A 12 -17.67 -9.79 53.91
C SER A 12 -17.32 -8.35 53.50
N ALA A 13 -17.26 -7.41 54.45
CA ALA A 13 -16.85 -6.04 54.17
C ALA A 13 -15.40 -5.96 53.67
N PHE A 14 -14.50 -6.75 54.27
CA PHE A 14 -13.10 -6.83 53.84
C PHE A 14 -12.97 -7.39 52.42
N VAL A 15 -13.69 -8.48 52.11
CA VAL A 15 -13.72 -9.05 50.76
C VAL A 15 -14.26 -8.04 49.75
N LEU A 16 -15.32 -7.30 50.09
CA LEU A 16 -15.87 -6.27 49.21
C LEU A 16 -14.85 -5.17 48.89
N VAL A 17 -14.11 -4.68 49.88
CA VAL A 17 -13.06 -3.67 49.67
C VAL A 17 -11.95 -4.19 48.76
N LEU A 18 -11.52 -5.46 48.94
CA LEU A 18 -10.51 -6.07 48.08
C LEU A 18 -11.01 -6.23 46.63
N VAL A 19 -12.27 -6.62 46.44
CA VAL A 19 -12.88 -6.75 45.11
C VAL A 19 -13.00 -5.39 44.42
N LEU A 20 -13.50 -4.37 45.13
CA LEU A 20 -13.61 -3.02 44.59
C LEU A 20 -12.23 -2.42 44.27
N GLY A 21 -11.24 -2.60 45.15
CA GLY A 21 -9.87 -2.17 44.91
C GLY A 21 -9.25 -2.85 43.69
N SER A 22 -9.49 -4.16 43.53
CA SER A 22 -9.03 -4.93 42.36
C SER A 22 -9.71 -4.46 41.07
N LEU A 23 -11.01 -4.16 41.13
CA LEU A 23 -11.77 -3.62 40.00
C LEU A 23 -11.26 -2.23 39.60
N VAL A 24 -11.02 -1.35 40.57
CA VAL A 24 -10.44 -0.02 40.31
C VAL A 24 -9.04 -0.15 39.72
N HIS A 25 -8.19 -1.04 40.22
CA HIS A 25 -6.88 -1.29 39.62
C HIS A 25 -7.01 -1.80 38.17
N LEU A 26 -7.95 -2.71 37.92
CA LEU A 26 -8.20 -3.22 36.58
C LEU A 26 -8.72 -2.14 35.63
N MET A 27 -9.61 -1.25 36.11
CA MET A 27 -10.21 -0.19 35.31
C MET A 27 -9.27 0.99 35.05
N TYR A 28 -8.45 1.33 36.05
CA TYR A 28 -7.67 2.57 36.05
C TYR A 28 -6.16 2.39 35.97
N GLY A 29 -5.67 1.19 36.29
CA GLY A 29 -4.26 0.82 36.14
C GLY A 29 -3.83 0.76 34.68
N SER A 30 -2.51 0.69 34.48
CA SER A 30 -1.91 0.58 33.15
C SER A 30 -2.35 -0.72 32.47
N CYS A 31 -2.83 -0.63 31.22
CA CYS A 31 -3.09 -1.81 30.39
C CYS A 31 -1.82 -2.65 30.17
N GLN A 32 -0.64 -2.03 30.28
CA GLN A 32 0.65 -2.64 30.04
C GLN A 32 1.21 -3.40 31.27
N THR A 33 0.51 -3.41 32.42
CA THR A 33 0.94 -4.15 33.63
C THR A 33 1.07 -5.65 33.38
N SER A 34 0.18 -6.20 32.55
CA SER A 34 0.24 -7.60 32.13
C SER A 34 -0.59 -7.81 30.87
N LYS A 35 -0.34 -8.92 30.18
CA LYS A 35 -1.18 -9.40 29.07
C LYS A 35 -2.67 -9.41 29.41
N TRP A 36 -3.03 -9.93 30.60
CA TRP A 36 -4.43 -10.04 31.02
C TRP A 36 -5.06 -8.69 31.33
N HIS A 37 -4.30 -7.74 31.88
CA HIS A 37 -4.79 -6.38 32.08
C HIS A 37 -5.18 -5.74 30.74
N TYR A 38 -4.32 -5.87 29.72
CA TYR A 38 -4.64 -5.39 28.39
C TYR A 38 -5.89 -6.06 27.81
N ILE A 39 -5.97 -7.39 27.87
CA ILE A 39 -7.09 -8.14 27.30
C ILE A 39 -8.41 -7.77 27.98
N LEU A 40 -8.42 -7.72 29.31
CA LEU A 40 -9.61 -7.33 30.09
C LEU A 40 -10.05 -5.91 29.77
N GLN A 41 -9.10 -4.96 29.73
CA GLN A 41 -9.41 -3.58 29.35
C GLN A 41 -9.90 -3.52 27.91
N ARG A 42 -9.19 -4.09 26.92
CA ARG A 42 -9.54 -3.94 25.49
C ARG A 42 -10.84 -4.64 25.11
N TYR A 43 -11.10 -5.84 25.62
CA TYR A 43 -12.15 -6.71 25.09
C TYR A 43 -13.34 -6.87 26.03
N TYR A 44 -13.09 -7.05 27.34
CA TYR A 44 -14.15 -7.40 28.29
C TYR A 44 -14.80 -6.16 28.90
N MET A 45 -14.02 -5.12 29.26
CA MET A 45 -14.59 -3.90 29.84
C MET A 45 -15.62 -3.21 28.92
N PRO A 46 -15.39 -3.03 27.62
CA PRO A 46 -16.40 -2.45 26.72
C PRO A 46 -17.64 -3.32 26.54
N GLU A 47 -17.53 -4.62 26.79
CA GLU A 47 -18.62 -5.59 26.65
C GLU A 47 -19.52 -5.61 27.90
N TYR A 48 -18.95 -5.41 29.10
CA TYR A 48 -19.65 -5.58 30.37
C TYR A 48 -19.82 -4.30 31.19
N LEU A 49 -19.13 -3.19 30.88
CA LEU A 49 -19.23 -1.93 31.61
C LEU A 49 -19.95 -0.85 30.80
N PRO A 50 -20.70 0.06 31.46
CA PRO A 50 -21.29 1.21 30.79
C PRO A 50 -20.23 2.05 30.07
N TRP A 51 -20.46 2.38 28.80
CA TRP A 51 -19.53 3.15 27.98
C TRP A 51 -19.07 4.45 28.67
N THR A 52 -19.98 5.14 29.35
CA THR A 52 -19.74 6.37 30.12
C THR A 52 -18.62 6.26 31.15
N MET A 53 -18.33 5.05 31.66
CA MET A 53 -17.26 4.82 32.63
C MET A 53 -15.87 4.68 32.00
N ILE A 54 -15.79 4.45 30.68
CA ILE A 54 -14.56 3.97 30.03
C ILE A 54 -14.16 4.77 28.78
N THR A 55 -14.98 5.73 28.33
CA THR A 55 -14.84 6.46 27.05
C THR A 55 -13.48 7.09 26.79
N SER A 56 -12.83 7.68 27.80
CA SER A 56 -11.60 8.45 27.65
C SER A 56 -10.37 7.62 27.26
N ARG A 57 -10.43 6.28 27.39
CA ARG A 57 -9.31 5.38 27.07
C ARG A 57 -9.29 4.86 25.66
N TYR A 58 -10.40 4.90 24.94
CA TYR A 58 -10.52 4.22 23.65
C TYR A 58 -10.45 5.18 22.47
N SER A 59 -9.82 4.72 21.40
CA SER A 59 -9.92 5.31 20.07
C SER A 59 -11.19 4.79 19.36
N LYS A 60 -11.43 5.31 18.15
CA LYS A 60 -12.47 4.79 17.25
C LYS A 60 -12.19 3.31 16.97
N GLY A 61 -13.13 2.43 17.35
CA GLY A 61 -12.98 0.98 17.18
C GLY A 61 -12.51 0.21 18.43
N ASN A 62 -12.66 0.79 19.63
CA ASN A 62 -12.34 0.15 20.91
C ASN A 62 -10.85 -0.21 21.08
N GLU A 63 -9.92 0.51 20.45
CA GLU A 63 -8.49 0.34 20.74
C GLU A 63 -8.06 1.22 21.91
N ILE A 64 -7.21 0.69 22.79
CA ILE A 64 -6.67 1.46 23.91
C ILE A 64 -5.67 2.50 23.38
N ASN A 65 -5.89 3.77 23.71
CA ASN A 65 -4.97 4.87 23.37
C ASN A 65 -3.62 4.68 24.08
N VAL A 66 -2.52 4.91 23.35
CA VAL A 66 -1.19 5.00 23.96
C VAL A 66 -1.11 6.26 24.81
N TYR A 67 -0.59 6.16 26.03
CA TYR A 67 -0.45 7.34 26.90
C TYR A 67 0.56 8.33 26.30
N THR A 68 0.25 9.62 26.33
CA THR A 68 1.03 10.68 25.68
C THR A 68 2.49 10.77 26.15
N ASN A 69 2.79 10.35 27.38
CA ASN A 69 4.15 10.36 27.94
C ASN A 69 4.71 8.94 28.14
N TYR A 70 4.13 7.94 27.48
CA TYR A 70 4.58 6.56 27.64
C TYR A 70 5.97 6.36 27.03
N ASN A 71 6.86 5.73 27.81
CA ASN A 71 8.20 5.33 27.40
C ASN A 71 8.38 3.85 27.70
N GLY A 72 8.80 3.07 26.71
CA GLY A 72 9.01 1.63 26.85
C GLY A 72 8.30 0.80 25.79
N VAL A 73 8.36 -0.52 25.93
CA VAL A 73 7.76 -1.45 24.97
C VAL A 73 6.26 -1.53 25.18
N TRP A 74 5.51 -1.01 24.21
CA TRP A 74 4.07 -1.18 24.13
C TRP A 74 3.74 -2.51 23.48
N ASN A 75 2.92 -3.29 24.18
CA ASN A 75 2.40 -4.57 23.68
C ASN A 75 0.87 -4.51 23.56
N SER A 76 0.36 -5.19 22.54
CA SER A 76 -1.05 -5.45 22.34
C SER A 76 -1.25 -6.95 22.10
N TRP A 77 -2.42 -7.46 22.46
CA TRP A 77 -2.75 -8.87 22.34
C TRP A 77 -4.15 -9.05 21.76
N TYR A 78 -4.36 -10.16 21.07
CA TYR A 78 -5.67 -10.68 20.69
C TYR A 78 -6.44 -11.20 21.91
N ARG A 79 -7.74 -11.46 21.73
CA ARG A 79 -8.63 -11.92 22.81
C ARG A 79 -8.19 -13.28 23.39
N ASP A 80 -7.62 -14.15 22.56
CA ASP A 80 -7.06 -15.45 22.95
C ASP A 80 -5.69 -15.35 23.67
N GLY A 81 -5.10 -14.15 23.70
CA GLY A 81 -3.79 -13.89 24.29
C GLY A 81 -2.61 -14.08 23.34
N THR A 82 -2.85 -14.33 22.05
CA THR A 82 -1.83 -14.25 21.00
C THR A 82 -1.33 -12.80 20.88
N LYS A 83 -0.03 -12.61 20.67
CA LYS A 83 0.55 -11.26 20.55
C LYS A 83 0.03 -10.62 19.25
N LEU A 84 -0.47 -9.39 19.34
CA LEU A 84 -1.00 -8.64 18.18
C LEU A 84 0.03 -7.64 17.67
N PHE A 85 0.67 -6.92 18.57
CA PHE A 85 1.58 -5.83 18.22
C PHE A 85 2.60 -5.58 19.32
N GLU A 86 3.81 -5.19 18.93
CA GLU A 86 4.89 -4.79 19.82
C GLU A 86 5.66 -3.62 19.19
N CYS A 87 5.93 -2.57 19.96
CA CYS A 87 6.77 -1.46 19.50
C CYS A 87 7.33 -0.71 20.70
N TYR A 88 8.57 -0.23 20.59
CA TYR A 88 9.08 0.73 21.55
C TYR A 88 8.45 2.10 21.31
N MET A 89 8.01 2.72 22.39
CA MET A 89 7.41 4.04 22.40
C MET A 89 8.31 5.01 23.14
N GLU A 90 8.43 6.21 22.61
CA GLU A 90 9.07 7.36 23.25
C GLU A 90 8.10 8.54 23.22
N ASN A 91 7.75 9.06 24.40
CA ASN A 91 6.76 10.12 24.58
C ASN A 91 5.48 9.87 23.78
N GLY A 92 4.92 8.66 23.95
CA GLY A 92 3.69 8.22 23.30
C GLY A 92 3.78 8.00 21.79
N LYS A 93 4.96 8.16 21.18
CA LYS A 93 5.19 7.96 19.74
C LYS A 93 6.03 6.72 19.50
N ARG A 94 5.76 5.99 18.41
CA ARG A 94 6.55 4.83 17.99
C ARG A 94 7.99 5.26 17.67
N ASN A 95 8.96 4.59 18.26
CA ASN A 95 10.38 4.82 17.99
C ASN A 95 11.15 3.49 18.05
N GLY A 96 11.87 3.11 17.00
CA GLY A 96 12.48 1.79 16.88
C GLY A 96 11.63 0.78 16.12
N ILE A 97 11.85 -0.52 16.33
CA ILE A 97 11.20 -1.57 15.56
C ILE A 97 9.80 -1.85 16.10
N ALA A 98 8.83 -1.87 15.19
CA ALA A 98 7.48 -2.35 15.41
C ALA A 98 7.28 -3.70 14.74
N LEU A 99 6.55 -4.58 15.41
CA LEU A 99 6.19 -5.91 14.96
C LEU A 99 4.67 -6.09 15.11
N ALA A 100 4.04 -6.75 14.15
CA ALA A 100 2.65 -7.18 14.27
C ALA A 100 2.49 -8.62 13.79
N TRP A 101 1.59 -9.35 14.43
CA TRP A 101 1.30 -10.75 14.14
C TRP A 101 -0.19 -10.92 13.87
N ASN A 102 -0.57 -11.99 13.16
CA ASN A 102 -1.97 -12.39 13.01
C ASN A 102 -2.46 -13.23 14.19
N GLU A 103 -3.74 -13.62 14.17
CA GLU A 103 -4.40 -14.42 15.22
C GLU A 103 -3.76 -15.81 15.39
N ASN A 104 -3.10 -16.34 14.35
CA ASN A 104 -2.37 -17.61 14.43
C ASN A 104 -0.95 -17.45 15.01
N GLY A 105 -0.53 -16.23 15.33
CA GLY A 105 0.80 -15.92 15.85
C GLY A 105 1.89 -15.80 14.78
N SER A 106 1.52 -15.80 13.49
CA SER A 106 2.46 -15.57 12.39
C SER A 106 2.79 -14.09 12.26
N LEU A 107 4.07 -13.75 12.05
CA LEU A 107 4.51 -12.37 11.86
C LEU A 107 3.96 -11.83 10.53
N MET A 108 3.24 -10.72 10.57
CA MET A 108 2.61 -10.07 9.42
C MET A 108 3.32 -8.78 8.99
N PHE A 109 4.00 -8.13 9.93
CA PHE A 109 4.58 -6.82 9.70
C PHE A 109 5.79 -6.59 10.59
N LYS A 110 6.82 -6.00 10.01
CA LYS A 110 8.02 -5.54 10.70
C LYS A 110 8.48 -4.25 10.06
N SER A 111 8.54 -3.19 10.84
CA SER A 111 9.00 -1.90 10.32
C SER A 111 9.70 -1.07 11.37
N GLY A 112 10.69 -0.30 10.95
CA GLY A 112 11.28 0.73 11.79
C GLY A 112 10.43 2.00 11.84
N PHE A 113 10.42 2.64 12.99
CA PHE A 113 9.79 3.92 13.25
C PHE A 113 10.78 4.89 13.86
N LYS A 114 10.58 6.18 13.61
CA LYS A 114 11.26 7.28 14.28
C LYS A 114 10.26 8.40 14.52
N ASN A 115 10.06 8.80 15.77
CA ASN A 115 9.14 9.87 16.16
C ASN A 115 7.70 9.69 15.62
N GLY A 116 7.23 8.45 15.53
CA GLY A 116 5.89 8.10 15.04
C GLY A 116 5.80 7.86 13.52
N GLU A 117 6.86 8.14 12.76
CA GLU A 117 6.88 7.95 11.31
C GLU A 117 7.68 6.72 10.90
N PHE A 118 7.35 6.12 9.76
CA PHE A 118 8.14 5.04 9.18
C PHE A 118 9.59 5.47 8.89
N HIS A 119 10.55 4.68 9.34
CA HIS A 119 11.97 4.95 9.15
C HIS A 119 12.79 3.66 9.20
N GLY A 120 13.56 3.38 8.15
CA GLY A 120 14.36 2.18 8.02
C GLY A 120 13.68 1.11 7.17
N LYS A 121 14.07 -0.15 7.39
CA LYS A 121 13.54 -1.30 6.65
C LYS A 121 12.08 -1.54 7.01
N TYR A 122 11.30 -1.89 6.00
CA TYR A 122 9.92 -2.34 6.10
C TYR A 122 9.79 -3.70 5.43
N GLU A 123 9.09 -4.62 6.09
CA GLU A 123 8.75 -5.94 5.59
C GLU A 123 7.33 -6.30 6.04
N SER A 124 6.57 -6.93 5.14
CA SER A 124 5.27 -7.51 5.46
C SER A 124 5.13 -8.91 4.87
N TRP A 125 4.23 -9.70 5.44
CA TRP A 125 3.97 -11.08 5.04
C TRP A 125 2.46 -11.33 4.94
N TYR A 126 2.08 -12.24 4.05
CA TYR A 126 0.76 -12.85 4.00
C TYR A 126 0.57 -13.83 5.17
N ASP A 127 -0.68 -14.24 5.43
CA ASP A 127 -1.02 -15.13 6.55
C ASP A 127 -0.27 -16.47 6.56
N LYS A 128 0.06 -16.98 5.37
CA LYS A 128 0.83 -18.23 5.18
C LYS A 128 2.34 -18.04 5.37
N GLY A 129 2.81 -16.83 5.69
CA GLY A 129 4.22 -16.50 5.90
C GLY A 129 4.99 -16.16 4.61
N THR A 130 4.36 -16.20 3.44
CA THR A 130 4.97 -15.68 2.20
C THR A 130 5.16 -14.18 2.34
N ARG A 131 6.36 -13.66 2.04
CA ARG A 131 6.61 -12.22 2.07
C ARG A 131 5.71 -11.51 1.06
N SER A 132 4.95 -10.52 1.51
CA SER A 132 4.10 -9.69 0.64
C SER A 132 4.85 -8.48 0.14
N GLU A 133 5.63 -7.80 0.98
CA GLU A 133 6.36 -6.59 0.60
C GLU A 133 7.69 -6.45 1.36
N LYS A 134 8.65 -5.75 0.73
CA LYS A 134 9.82 -5.19 1.41
C LYS A 134 10.19 -3.86 0.80
N GLY A 135 10.74 -2.98 1.62
CA GLY A 135 11.31 -1.73 1.13
C GLY A 135 12.00 -0.95 2.23
N PHE A 136 12.22 0.33 1.97
CA PHE A 136 12.85 1.23 2.90
C PHE A 136 12.09 2.56 2.97
N TRP A 137 12.01 3.10 4.17
CA TRP A 137 11.37 4.36 4.47
C TRP A 137 12.37 5.32 5.10
N LYS A 138 12.24 6.60 4.82
CA LYS A 138 13.04 7.67 5.41
C LYS A 138 12.12 8.83 5.75
N ASN A 139 11.90 9.03 7.05
CA ASN A 139 11.07 10.12 7.60
C ASN A 139 9.67 10.12 6.98
N GLY A 140 8.99 8.98 7.08
CA GLY A 140 7.63 8.80 6.58
C GLY A 140 7.49 8.71 5.05
N LYS A 141 8.59 8.71 4.29
CA LYS A 141 8.58 8.63 2.82
C LYS A 141 9.28 7.37 2.31
N LEU A 142 8.75 6.76 1.25
CA LEU A 142 9.43 5.66 0.55
C LEU A 142 10.76 6.13 -0.04
N GLU A 143 11.77 5.29 0.05
CA GLU A 143 13.12 5.60 -0.42
C GLU A 143 13.78 4.33 -0.98
N GLY A 144 14.35 4.43 -2.18
CA GLY A 144 15.05 3.32 -2.82
C GLY A 144 14.10 2.24 -3.37
N LEU A 145 14.56 1.00 -3.34
CA LEU A 145 13.88 -0.15 -3.92
C LEU A 145 12.75 -0.65 -3.01
N HIS A 146 11.58 -0.83 -3.58
CA HIS A 146 10.43 -1.47 -2.98
C HIS A 146 10.01 -2.67 -3.82
N GLU A 147 9.80 -3.83 -3.21
CA GLU A 147 9.43 -5.06 -3.91
C GLU A 147 8.20 -5.67 -3.24
N SER A 148 7.27 -6.17 -4.04
CA SER A 148 6.14 -6.98 -3.55
C SER A 148 6.03 -8.30 -4.33
N TRP A 149 5.31 -9.24 -3.73
CA TRP A 149 5.05 -10.56 -4.29
C TRP A 149 3.57 -10.90 -4.17
N TYR A 150 3.11 -11.77 -5.04
CA TYR A 150 1.85 -12.48 -4.89
C TYR A 150 1.93 -13.50 -3.74
N GLU A 151 0.78 -13.96 -3.25
CA GLU A 151 0.71 -14.96 -2.17
C GLU A 151 1.40 -16.29 -2.53
N ASN A 152 1.47 -16.63 -3.82
CA ASN A 152 2.18 -17.80 -4.33
C ASN A 152 3.72 -17.62 -4.38
N GLY A 153 4.24 -16.45 -3.99
CA GLY A 153 5.67 -16.13 -3.97
C GLY A 153 6.23 -15.60 -5.29
N THR A 154 5.43 -15.55 -6.36
CA THR A 154 5.83 -14.91 -7.62
C THR A 154 5.96 -13.41 -7.40
N LYS A 155 7.00 -12.79 -7.97
CA LYS A 155 7.22 -11.35 -7.88
C LYS A 155 6.03 -10.59 -8.49
N LEU A 156 5.50 -9.60 -7.78
CA LEU A 156 4.38 -8.77 -8.22
C LEU A 156 4.88 -7.44 -8.76
N ASN A 157 5.66 -6.68 -7.98
CA ASN A 157 6.26 -5.43 -8.45
C ASN A 157 7.70 -5.22 -7.97
N ILE A 158 8.40 -4.35 -8.70
CA ILE A 158 9.63 -3.69 -8.26
C ILE A 158 9.44 -2.21 -8.55
N ASP A 159 9.35 -1.41 -7.51
CA ASP A 159 9.21 0.03 -7.60
C ASP A 159 10.44 0.72 -7.03
N ARG A 160 10.76 1.89 -7.56
CA ARG A 160 11.89 2.70 -7.11
C ARG A 160 11.40 4.09 -6.74
N TYR A 161 11.79 4.52 -5.55
CA TYR A 161 11.38 5.80 -4.97
C TYR A 161 12.59 6.66 -4.61
N LEU A 162 12.42 7.97 -4.73
CA LEU A 162 13.35 8.97 -4.24
C LEU A 162 12.56 10.05 -3.52
N ASN A 163 12.79 10.20 -2.22
CA ASN A 163 12.07 11.15 -1.35
C ASN A 163 10.54 11.03 -1.45
N GLY A 164 10.03 9.79 -1.51
CA GLY A 164 8.61 9.49 -1.61
C GLY A 164 8.00 9.59 -3.02
N LYS A 165 8.81 9.93 -4.03
CA LYS A 165 8.37 10.03 -5.44
C LYS A 165 8.87 8.88 -6.27
N SER A 166 8.08 8.40 -7.21
CA SER A 166 8.46 7.39 -8.19
C SER A 166 9.66 7.90 -9.03
N HIS A 167 10.75 7.15 -9.05
CA HIS A 167 11.97 7.55 -9.75
C HIS A 167 12.75 6.32 -10.24
N GLY A 168 12.97 6.24 -11.55
CA GLY A 168 13.60 5.14 -12.25
C GLY A 168 12.60 4.09 -12.75
N LEU A 169 13.14 2.90 -13.04
CA LEU A 169 12.38 1.77 -13.57
C LEU A 169 11.42 1.22 -12.51
N GLN A 170 10.16 1.02 -12.89
CA GLN A 170 9.15 0.27 -12.17
C GLN A 170 8.68 -0.91 -13.03
N GLU A 171 8.53 -2.06 -12.42
CA GLU A 171 8.23 -3.30 -13.14
C GLU A 171 7.08 -4.03 -12.44
N ARG A 172 6.15 -4.60 -13.20
CA ARG A 172 5.09 -5.48 -12.70
C ARG A 172 5.05 -6.77 -13.51
N TRP A 173 4.73 -7.87 -12.86
CA TRP A 173 4.54 -9.18 -13.48
C TRP A 173 3.10 -9.64 -13.34
N HIS A 174 2.68 -10.51 -14.25
CA HIS A 174 1.46 -11.31 -14.15
C HIS A 174 1.62 -12.42 -13.10
N PRO A 175 0.53 -13.01 -12.60
CA PRO A 175 0.60 -14.15 -11.67
C PRO A 175 1.37 -15.36 -12.23
N ASN A 176 1.46 -15.50 -13.56
CA ASN A 176 2.22 -16.53 -14.26
C ASN A 176 3.73 -16.26 -14.33
N GLY A 177 4.21 -15.14 -13.78
CA GLY A 177 5.62 -14.77 -13.73
C GLY A 177 6.16 -14.06 -14.97
N LYS A 178 5.35 -13.85 -16.02
CA LYS A 178 5.73 -13.03 -17.17
C LYS A 178 5.54 -11.55 -16.87
N LYS A 179 6.36 -10.68 -17.47
CA LYS A 179 6.21 -9.23 -17.29
C LYS A 179 4.82 -8.78 -17.76
N TYR A 180 4.24 -7.84 -17.04
CA TYR A 180 2.98 -7.17 -17.38
C TYR A 180 3.26 -5.76 -17.87
N PHE A 181 4.06 -4.99 -17.13
CA PHE A 181 4.55 -3.70 -17.59
C PHE A 181 5.92 -3.34 -17.02
N GLU A 182 6.54 -2.37 -17.68
CA GLU A 182 7.70 -1.62 -17.25
C GLU A 182 7.44 -0.14 -17.47
N TYR A 183 7.61 0.68 -16.46
CA TYR A 183 7.56 2.13 -16.58
C TYR A 183 8.89 2.75 -16.19
N ASN A 184 9.26 3.84 -16.84
CA ASN A 184 10.36 4.67 -16.38
C ASN A 184 9.82 6.00 -15.87
N TYR A 185 10.12 6.33 -14.62
CA TYR A 185 9.67 7.57 -13.97
C TYR A 185 10.81 8.53 -13.68
N ILE A 186 10.54 9.82 -13.74
CA ILE A 186 11.38 10.87 -13.16
C ILE A 186 10.50 11.73 -12.26
N ASN A 187 10.67 11.61 -10.95
CA ASN A 187 9.93 12.41 -9.95
C ASN A 187 8.41 12.40 -10.17
N ASP A 188 7.83 11.19 -10.22
CA ASP A 188 6.40 10.90 -10.51
C ASP A 188 5.95 11.12 -11.96
N GLN A 189 6.79 11.68 -12.83
CA GLN A 189 6.46 11.85 -14.25
C GLN A 189 6.84 10.60 -15.02
N GLN A 190 5.86 9.94 -15.64
CA GLN A 190 6.09 8.81 -16.53
C GLN A 190 6.78 9.31 -17.80
N ILE A 191 7.91 8.70 -18.15
CA ILE A 191 8.69 9.01 -19.35
C ILE A 191 8.46 7.97 -20.44
N SER A 192 8.34 6.70 -20.05
CA SER A 192 8.01 5.62 -20.97
C SER A 192 7.29 4.48 -20.28
N GLY A 193 6.58 3.68 -21.07
CA GLY A 193 5.92 2.46 -20.65
C GLY A 193 6.10 1.35 -21.69
N ILE A 194 6.24 0.11 -21.23
CA ILE A 194 6.20 -1.08 -22.07
C ILE A 194 5.22 -2.04 -21.43
N PHE A 195 4.35 -2.67 -22.23
CA PHE A 195 3.30 -3.54 -21.76
C PHE A 195 3.32 -4.86 -22.50
N TRP A 196 3.02 -5.93 -21.78
CA TRP A 196 2.98 -7.29 -22.32
C TRP A 196 1.65 -7.98 -21.98
N ASN A 197 1.24 -8.85 -22.88
CA ASN A 197 0.10 -9.75 -22.67
C ASN A 197 0.50 -10.90 -21.73
N GLU A 198 -0.48 -11.64 -21.22
CA GLU A 198 -0.23 -12.79 -20.34
C GLU A 198 0.58 -13.91 -21.01
N ASP A 199 0.54 -14.03 -22.33
CA ASP A 199 1.37 -14.97 -23.08
C ASP A 199 2.84 -14.52 -23.21
N GLY A 200 3.16 -13.29 -22.78
CA GLY A 200 4.49 -12.67 -22.88
C GLY A 200 4.75 -11.94 -24.19
N SER A 201 3.79 -11.92 -25.12
CA SER A 201 3.88 -11.10 -26.32
C SER A 201 3.80 -9.61 -25.98
N LEU A 202 4.55 -8.81 -26.72
CA LEU A 202 4.55 -7.37 -26.57
C LEU A 202 3.18 -6.83 -26.98
N LYS A 203 2.58 -6.01 -26.11
CA LYS A 203 1.26 -5.40 -26.31
C LYS A 203 1.39 -3.96 -26.77
N SER A 204 2.17 -3.17 -26.05
CA SER A 204 2.35 -1.76 -26.40
C SER A 204 3.63 -1.16 -25.84
N LYS A 205 4.05 -0.04 -26.42
CA LYS A 205 5.07 0.87 -25.88
C LYS A 205 4.51 2.29 -25.88
N GLU A 206 4.81 3.05 -24.85
CA GLU A 206 4.37 4.43 -24.66
C GLU A 206 5.58 5.30 -24.35
N TYR A 207 5.56 6.52 -24.89
CA TYR A 207 6.62 7.52 -24.74
C TYR A 207 5.96 8.86 -24.43
N CYS A 208 6.37 9.47 -23.33
CA CYS A 208 5.82 10.72 -22.83
C CYS A 208 6.86 11.83 -22.86
N ASP A 209 6.41 13.08 -22.83
CA ASP A 209 7.29 14.22 -22.62
C ASP A 209 7.66 14.42 -21.13
N SER A 210 8.50 15.41 -20.87
CA SER A 210 8.92 15.81 -19.52
C SER A 210 7.78 16.27 -18.59
N LYS A 211 6.56 16.43 -19.09
CA LYS A 211 5.37 16.74 -18.27
C LYS A 211 4.48 15.52 -18.07
N GLY A 212 4.87 14.35 -18.59
CA GLY A 212 4.09 13.12 -18.55
C GLY A 212 2.99 13.06 -19.62
N LYS A 213 2.96 13.97 -20.59
CA LYS A 213 1.98 13.92 -21.69
C LYS A 213 2.44 12.88 -22.71
N LEU A 214 1.55 11.94 -23.05
CA LEU A 214 1.81 10.92 -24.07
C LEU A 214 2.14 11.60 -25.42
N LYS A 215 3.29 11.27 -25.99
CA LYS A 215 3.73 11.76 -27.31
C LYS A 215 3.66 10.68 -28.36
N LYS A 216 3.89 9.43 -27.97
CA LYS A 216 3.85 8.31 -28.90
C LYS A 216 3.39 7.04 -28.19
N ARG A 217 2.56 6.26 -28.85
CA ARG A 217 2.17 4.90 -28.47
C ARG A 217 2.36 3.97 -29.66
N GLU A 218 2.98 2.83 -29.43
CA GLU A 218 3.08 1.73 -30.38
C GLU A 218 2.24 0.58 -29.84
N LEU A 219 1.42 -0.04 -30.67
CA LEU A 219 0.57 -1.19 -30.39
C LEU A 219 1.06 -2.37 -31.23
N TYR A 220 1.15 -3.54 -30.60
CA TYR A 220 1.76 -4.72 -31.19
C TYR A 220 0.75 -5.88 -31.26
N LEU A 221 0.80 -6.61 -32.37
CA LEU A 221 0.08 -7.88 -32.58
C LEU A 221 1.10 -8.93 -33.03
N LYS A 222 1.15 -10.08 -32.37
CA LYS A 222 2.15 -11.14 -32.63
C LYS A 222 3.60 -10.62 -32.68
N ASN A 223 3.94 -9.72 -31.75
CA ASN A 223 5.25 -9.05 -31.66
C ASN A 223 5.64 -8.19 -32.87
N LYS A 224 4.72 -7.86 -33.77
CA LYS A 224 4.90 -6.87 -34.83
C LYS A 224 4.12 -5.62 -34.51
N ILE A 225 4.67 -4.44 -34.84
CA ILE A 225 3.94 -3.18 -34.70
C ILE A 225 2.73 -3.27 -35.61
N HIS A 226 1.55 -3.33 -35.01
CA HIS A 226 0.29 -3.33 -35.73
C HIS A 226 -0.28 -1.93 -35.82
N GLN A 227 -0.07 -1.07 -34.82
CA GLN A 227 -0.52 0.32 -34.86
C GLN A 227 0.44 1.24 -34.12
N PHE A 228 0.51 2.52 -34.47
CA PHE A 228 1.12 3.52 -33.59
C PHE A 228 0.39 4.84 -33.69
N GLU A 229 0.33 5.56 -32.57
CA GLU A 229 -0.28 6.87 -32.38
C GLU A 229 0.85 7.84 -32.03
N THR A 230 0.98 8.95 -32.74
CA THR A 230 1.94 10.01 -32.39
C THR A 230 1.20 11.32 -32.30
N GLU A 231 1.42 12.08 -31.23
CA GLU A 231 0.98 13.46 -31.10
C GLU A 231 2.19 14.39 -31.33
N VAL A 232 2.25 15.00 -32.51
CA VAL A 232 3.26 16.02 -32.85
C VAL A 232 2.59 17.38 -32.81
N GLU A 233 3.13 18.29 -32.00
CA GLU A 233 2.72 19.69 -31.96
C GLU A 233 3.54 20.47 -32.99
N VAL A 234 2.86 21.10 -33.95
CA VAL A 234 3.49 21.94 -34.99
C VAL A 234 2.79 23.30 -34.97
N GLY A 235 3.39 24.29 -34.30
CA GLY A 235 2.78 25.62 -34.14
C GLY A 235 1.56 25.58 -33.20
N ARG A 236 0.37 26.00 -33.67
CA ARG A 236 -0.91 25.87 -32.94
C ARG A 236 -1.65 24.54 -33.22
N ASN A 237 -1.05 23.66 -34.02
CA ASN A 237 -1.72 22.49 -34.57
C ASN A 237 -1.23 21.19 -33.91
N PHE A 238 -2.13 20.21 -33.79
CA PHE A 238 -1.81 18.87 -33.33
C PHE A 238 -1.93 17.88 -34.49
N ILE A 239 -0.89 17.09 -34.74
CA ILE A 239 -0.94 15.96 -35.66
C ILE A 239 -1.06 14.70 -34.81
N ILE A 240 -2.20 14.02 -34.90
CA ILE A 240 -2.42 12.70 -34.31
C ILE A 240 -2.39 11.69 -35.47
N SER A 241 -1.25 11.03 -35.67
CA SER A 241 -1.13 10.01 -36.72
C SER A 241 -1.38 8.62 -36.14
N THR A 242 -2.36 7.88 -36.66
CA THR A 242 -2.62 6.48 -36.36
C THR A 242 -2.29 5.61 -37.59
N HIS A 243 -1.25 4.79 -37.50
CA HIS A 243 -0.93 3.77 -38.52
C HIS A 243 -1.57 2.44 -38.16
N SER A 244 -2.01 1.61 -39.13
CA SER A 244 -2.27 0.18 -38.89
C SER A 244 -1.65 -0.69 -39.99
N SER A 245 -0.98 -1.79 -39.63
CA SER A 245 -0.47 -2.78 -40.60
C SER A 245 -0.12 -4.13 -39.96
N GLU A 246 -0.84 -5.20 -40.33
CA GLU A 246 -0.19 -6.53 -40.53
C GLU A 246 0.25 -6.73 -42.01
N THR A 247 -0.27 -5.94 -42.96
CA THR A 247 -0.02 -6.07 -44.41
C THR A 247 0.30 -4.75 -45.13
N GLY A 248 0.55 -3.67 -44.40
CA GLY A 248 0.51 -2.31 -44.95
C GLY A 248 -0.94 -1.91 -45.30
N GLU A 249 -1.14 -0.66 -45.71
CA GLU A 249 -2.34 -0.19 -46.41
C GLU A 249 -3.51 0.44 -45.61
N LEU A 250 -3.27 1.19 -44.52
CA LEU A 250 -4.01 2.44 -44.26
C LEU A 250 -3.31 3.30 -43.21
N ILE A 251 -3.00 4.55 -43.55
CA ILE A 251 -2.51 5.57 -42.61
C ILE A 251 -3.66 6.55 -42.35
N LYS A 252 -4.22 6.56 -41.14
CA LYS A 252 -5.16 7.60 -40.73
C LYS A 252 -4.38 8.69 -40.01
N LYS A 253 -4.22 9.86 -40.63
CA LYS A 253 -3.69 11.06 -39.99
C LYS A 253 -4.85 11.97 -39.64
N VAL A 254 -5.02 12.24 -38.35
CA VAL A 254 -5.94 13.26 -37.86
C VAL A 254 -5.12 14.52 -37.63
N TYR A 255 -5.53 15.62 -38.25
CA TYR A 255 -4.96 16.93 -38.04
C TYR A 255 -5.96 17.75 -37.26
N LYS A 256 -5.48 18.55 -36.30
CA LYS A 256 -6.29 19.58 -35.66
C LYS A 256 -5.67 20.92 -35.98
N VAL A 257 -6.39 21.74 -36.73
CA VAL A 257 -5.97 23.08 -37.16
C VAL A 257 -6.99 24.08 -36.66
N ASP A 258 -6.56 25.02 -35.81
CA ASP A 258 -7.42 26.07 -35.23
C ASP A 258 -8.74 25.57 -34.60
N GLY A 259 -8.73 24.35 -34.05
CA GLY A 259 -9.89 23.73 -33.40
C GLY A 259 -10.74 22.83 -34.30
N VAL A 260 -10.52 22.84 -35.61
CA VAL A 260 -11.19 21.97 -36.59
C VAL A 260 -10.37 20.69 -36.79
N GLU A 261 -11.05 19.54 -36.78
CA GLU A 261 -10.41 18.23 -36.95
C GLU A 261 -10.57 17.73 -38.39
N PHE A 262 -9.45 17.52 -39.08
CA PHE A 262 -9.40 16.95 -40.42
C PHE A 262 -8.89 15.53 -40.35
N ILE A 263 -9.63 14.58 -40.91
CA ILE A 263 -9.21 13.19 -41.02
C ILE A 263 -8.70 12.94 -42.43
N LYS A 264 -7.39 12.78 -42.59
CA LYS A 264 -6.77 12.32 -43.84
C LYS A 264 -6.49 10.83 -43.75
N ARG A 265 -7.08 10.03 -44.63
CA ARG A 265 -6.76 8.60 -44.80
C ARG A 265 -5.87 8.47 -46.03
N GLU A 266 -4.67 7.94 -45.86
CA GLU A 266 -3.70 7.70 -46.92
C GLU A 266 -3.47 6.19 -47.06
N LEU A 267 -3.80 5.62 -48.21
CA LEU A 267 -3.59 4.23 -48.54
C LEU A 267 -2.23 4.05 -49.20
N PHE A 268 -1.36 3.21 -48.65
CA PHE A 268 -0.05 2.91 -49.24
C PHE A 268 0.06 1.45 -49.62
N LYS A 269 0.53 1.14 -50.83
CA LYS A 269 0.83 -0.20 -51.34
C LYS A 269 2.30 -0.27 -51.72
N ASN A 270 3.05 -1.23 -51.18
CA ASN A 270 4.49 -1.37 -51.44
C ASN A 270 5.28 -0.06 -51.25
N ASN A 271 5.03 0.68 -50.16
CA ASN A 271 5.57 2.03 -49.90
C ASN A 271 5.16 3.14 -50.88
N THR A 272 4.23 2.90 -51.80
CA THR A 272 3.70 3.92 -52.72
C THR A 272 2.33 4.39 -52.27
N LEU A 273 2.10 5.71 -52.18
CA LEU A 273 0.77 6.28 -51.90
C LEU A 273 -0.16 5.98 -53.08
N VAL A 274 -1.24 5.24 -52.84
CA VAL A 274 -2.22 4.82 -53.86
C VAL A 274 -3.50 5.64 -53.79
N LYS A 275 -3.92 6.05 -52.59
CA LYS A 275 -5.17 6.79 -52.39
C LYS A 275 -5.05 7.75 -51.23
N THR A 276 -5.68 8.92 -51.36
CA THR A 276 -5.89 9.84 -50.24
C THR A 276 -7.37 10.19 -50.17
N GLU A 277 -7.95 10.16 -48.98
CA GLU A 277 -9.27 10.69 -48.67
C GLU A 277 -9.15 11.69 -47.52
N THR A 278 -9.70 12.89 -47.69
CA THR A 278 -9.78 13.88 -46.61
C THR A 278 -11.25 14.04 -46.24
N VAL A 279 -11.56 13.91 -44.96
CA VAL A 279 -12.88 14.19 -44.39
C VAL A 279 -12.70 15.32 -43.39
N GLU A 280 -13.45 16.40 -43.61
CA GLU A 280 -13.64 17.50 -42.65
C GLU A 280 -14.76 17.17 -41.67
#